data_AF-A0A7X4EWY2-F1
#
_entry.id   AF-A0A7X4EWY2-F1
#
_cell.length_a   1.000
_cell.length_b   1.000
_cell.length_c   1.000
_cell.angle_alpha   90.00
_cell.angle_beta   90.00
_cell.angle_gamma   90.00
#
_symmetry.space_group_name_H-M   'P 1'
#
loop_
_entity.id
_entity.type
_entity.pdbx_description
1 polymer ?
#
loop_
_entity_poly.entity_id
_entity_poly.type
_entity_poly.pdbx_seq_one_letter_code
_entity_poly.pdbx_strand_id
1 'polypeptide(L)'
;MKHLLKDPLLHFVVLGLGLFLLYQLSDRQAGDGEILIDRDALLTHLQYQSVAFDRAQFELFLDDMSPRETADLIVEAAREEILYREALAMGLDRDDYIIRSRLVQKLRYLAEGFASDADTLREDEVEAFYDANRDSYELDPYITLTHVFFNAERRGWDEARALAGAKLQELNDGPVPFDQSSAHGDRSPHFVN
;
A
#
# COMPACT_ATOMS: atom_id res chain seq x y z
N MET A 1 -17.94 -4.07 67.41
CA MET A 1 -17.23 -3.97 66.13
C MET A 1 -16.10 -5.00 65.92
N LYS A 2 -15.89 -6.00 66.79
CA LYS A 2 -14.89 -7.08 66.58
C LYS A 2 -15.47 -8.38 65.98
N HIS A 3 -16.77 -8.41 65.72
CA HIS A 3 -17.47 -9.58 65.16
C HIS A 3 -17.50 -9.60 63.62
N LEU A 4 -17.42 -8.44 62.97
CA LEU A 4 -17.38 -8.33 61.50
C LEU A 4 -16.08 -8.91 60.91
N LEU A 5 -14.96 -8.80 61.63
CA LEU A 5 -13.64 -9.36 61.26
C LEU A 5 -13.51 -10.86 61.52
N LYS A 6 -14.55 -11.53 62.03
CA LYS A 6 -14.56 -12.99 62.23
C LYS A 6 -15.61 -13.69 61.38
N ASP A 7 -16.36 -12.92 60.57
CA ASP A 7 -17.38 -13.47 59.71
C ASP A 7 -16.71 -14.07 58.46
N PRO A 8 -16.83 -15.40 58.23
CA PRO A 8 -16.28 -16.05 57.05
C PRO A 8 -16.77 -15.43 55.74
N LEU A 9 -17.99 -14.89 55.75
CA LEU A 9 -18.62 -14.31 54.57
C LEU A 9 -17.96 -12.98 54.17
N LEU A 10 -17.54 -12.18 55.15
CA LEU A 10 -16.82 -10.93 54.90
C LEU A 10 -15.43 -11.19 54.29
N HIS A 11 -14.74 -12.25 54.73
CA HIS A 11 -13.46 -12.65 54.14
C HIS A 11 -13.62 -13.10 52.71
N PHE A 12 -14.66 -13.90 52.41
CA PHE A 12 -14.96 -14.34 51.05
C PHE A 12 -15.24 -13.15 50.13
N VAL A 13 -16.04 -12.17 50.58
CA VAL A 13 -16.32 -10.96 49.80
C VAL A 13 -15.06 -10.13 49.58
N VAL A 14 -14.22 -9.92 50.59
CA VAL A 14 -12.98 -9.16 50.44
C VAL A 14 -11.98 -9.87 49.54
N LEU A 15 -11.84 -11.20 49.67
CA LEU A 15 -11.00 -12.01 48.76
C LEU A 15 -11.53 -11.96 47.33
N GLY A 16 -12.84 -12.10 47.14
CA GLY A 16 -13.47 -12.01 45.83
C GLY A 16 -13.31 -10.62 45.20
N LEU A 17 -13.48 -9.55 45.99
CA LEU A 17 -13.27 -8.19 45.53
C LEU A 17 -11.79 -7.94 45.18
N GLY A 18 -10.88 -8.46 46.01
CA GLY A 18 -9.44 -8.40 45.75
C GLY A 18 -9.05 -9.14 44.47
N LEU A 19 -9.56 -10.36 44.27
CA LEU A 19 -9.33 -11.14 43.06
C LEU A 19 -9.94 -10.46 41.82
N PHE A 20 -11.13 -9.90 41.95
CA PHE A 20 -11.81 -9.17 40.87
C PHE A 20 -11.06 -7.90 40.45
N LEU A 21 -10.58 -7.12 41.42
CA LEU A 21 -9.76 -5.94 41.12
C LEU A 21 -8.41 -6.33 40.50
N LEU A 22 -7.80 -7.41 40.97
CA LEU A 22 -6.55 -7.93 40.42
C LEU A 22 -6.75 -8.47 39.00
N TYR A 23 -7.87 -9.15 38.75
CA TYR A 23 -8.29 -9.57 37.41
C TYR A 23 -8.47 -8.36 36.50
N GLN A 24 -9.27 -7.36 36.87
CA GLN A 24 -9.50 -6.14 36.09
C GLN A 24 -8.21 -5.34 35.76
N LEU A 25 -7.23 -5.33 36.67
CA LEU A 25 -5.94 -4.67 36.43
C LEU A 25 -5.04 -5.48 35.47
N SER A 26 -5.17 -6.80 35.47
CA SER A 26 -4.43 -7.70 34.57
C SER A 26 -5.09 -7.81 33.19
N ASP A 27 -6.42 -7.73 33.12
CA ASP A 27 -7.22 -7.94 31.92
C ASP A 27 -7.18 -6.74 30.95
N ARG A 28 -6.65 -5.60 31.40
CA ARG A 28 -6.33 -4.47 30.50
C ARG A 28 -5.25 -4.81 29.45
N GLN A 29 -4.59 -5.95 29.57
CA GLN A 29 -3.55 -6.40 28.63
C GLN A 29 -3.95 -7.66 27.84
N ALA A 30 -5.07 -8.32 28.17
CA ALA A 30 -5.55 -9.50 27.48
C ALA A 30 -6.75 -9.13 26.60
N GLY A 31 -6.46 -8.57 25.42
CA GLY A 31 -7.45 -8.55 24.35
C GLY A 31 -7.86 -9.99 24.04
N ASP A 32 -9.15 -10.23 24.03
CA ASP A 32 -9.85 -11.49 23.75
C ASP A 32 -9.10 -12.32 22.69
N GLY A 33 -8.66 -13.52 23.07
CA GLY A 33 -7.84 -14.40 22.21
C GLY A 33 -8.59 -15.02 21.04
N GLU A 34 -9.85 -14.64 20.85
CA GLU A 34 -10.70 -15.08 19.76
C GLU A 34 -10.76 -13.98 18.67
N ILE A 35 -10.49 -14.39 17.43
CA ILE A 35 -10.58 -13.53 16.25
C ILE A 35 -11.79 -13.98 15.45
N LEU A 36 -12.83 -13.15 15.48
CA LEU A 36 -14.03 -13.37 14.67
C LEU A 36 -13.78 -12.80 13.27
N ILE A 37 -13.71 -13.69 12.28
CA ILE A 37 -13.69 -13.31 10.86
C ILE A 37 -15.10 -13.50 10.30
N ASP A 38 -15.85 -12.40 10.27
CA ASP A 38 -17.18 -12.33 9.65
C ASP A 38 -17.10 -11.81 8.21
N ARG A 39 -18.27 -11.72 7.56
CA ARG A 39 -18.34 -11.27 6.16
C ARG A 39 -17.80 -9.86 5.98
N ASP A 40 -18.04 -8.96 6.94
CA ASP A 40 -17.56 -7.58 6.88
C ASP A 40 -16.03 -7.50 7.04
N ALA A 41 -15.45 -8.36 7.89
CA ALA A 41 -14.00 -8.50 8.00
C ALA A 41 -13.36 -8.96 6.68
N LEU A 42 -13.97 -9.93 5.99
CA LEU A 42 -13.49 -10.40 4.67
C LEU A 42 -13.57 -9.30 3.60
N LEU A 43 -14.69 -8.58 3.55
CA LEU A 43 -14.84 -7.44 2.63
C LEU A 43 -13.83 -6.33 2.93
N THR A 44 -13.55 -6.07 4.21
CA THR A 44 -12.55 -5.08 4.63
C THR A 44 -11.15 -5.50 4.20
N HIS A 45 -10.80 -6.78 4.40
CA HIS A 45 -9.52 -7.33 3.96
C HIS A 45 -9.33 -7.23 2.44
N LEU A 46 -10.34 -7.58 1.65
CA LEU A 46 -10.31 -7.42 0.18
C LEU A 46 -10.14 -5.94 -0.25
N GLN A 47 -10.80 -5.02 0.45
CA GLN A 47 -10.64 -3.58 0.21
C GLN A 47 -9.27 -3.03 0.62
N TYR A 48 -8.57 -3.63 1.59
CA TYR A 48 -7.21 -3.22 1.92
C TYR A 48 -6.18 -3.73 0.91
N GLN A 49 -6.42 -4.90 0.31
CA GLN A 49 -5.55 -5.45 -0.73
C GLN A 49 -5.71 -4.76 -2.10
N SER A 50 -6.90 -4.22 -2.37
CA SER A 50 -7.19 -3.50 -3.59
C SER A 50 -7.13 -1.99 -3.35
N VAL A 51 -6.59 -1.21 -4.29
CA VAL A 51 -6.59 0.27 -4.18
C VAL A 51 -7.99 0.85 -4.51
N ALA A 52 -9.04 0.02 -4.49
CA ALA A 52 -10.39 0.36 -4.90
C ALA A 52 -11.35 0.25 -3.71
N PHE A 53 -12.20 1.26 -3.52
CA PHE A 53 -13.18 1.32 -2.43
C PHE A 53 -14.62 1.15 -2.98
N ASP A 54 -14.85 0.15 -3.83
CA ASP A 54 -16.20 -0.21 -4.30
C ASP A 54 -16.71 -1.46 -3.57
N ARG A 55 -17.35 -1.24 -2.43
CA ARG A 55 -17.89 -2.32 -1.58
C ARG A 55 -18.84 -3.24 -2.35
N ALA A 56 -19.68 -2.70 -3.24
CA ALA A 56 -20.67 -3.49 -3.97
C ALA A 56 -20.02 -4.49 -4.93
N GLN A 57 -18.91 -4.08 -5.59
CA GLN A 57 -18.14 -5.01 -6.41
C GLN A 57 -17.48 -6.13 -5.58
N PHE A 58 -16.94 -5.81 -4.40
CA PHE A 58 -16.33 -6.84 -3.54
C PHE A 58 -17.35 -7.81 -2.94
N GLU A 59 -18.59 -7.37 -2.72
CA GLU A 59 -19.68 -8.26 -2.31
C GLU A 59 -19.98 -9.30 -3.39
N LEU A 60 -20.11 -8.87 -4.64
CA LEU A 60 -20.30 -9.79 -5.78
C LEU A 60 -19.13 -10.75 -5.94
N PHE A 61 -17.90 -10.25 -5.79
CA PHE A 61 -16.70 -11.08 -5.88
C PHE A 61 -16.65 -12.14 -4.76
N LEU A 62 -16.95 -11.75 -3.52
CA LEU A 62 -16.97 -12.66 -2.38
C LEU A 62 -18.08 -13.72 -2.52
N ASP A 63 -19.24 -13.35 -3.05
CA ASP A 63 -20.36 -14.27 -3.24
C ASP A 63 -20.10 -15.28 -4.39
N ASP A 64 -19.25 -14.95 -5.37
CA ASP A 64 -18.84 -15.83 -6.47
C ASP A 64 -17.66 -16.75 -6.12
N MET A 65 -16.97 -16.50 -5.00
CA MET A 65 -15.84 -17.33 -4.56
C MET A 65 -16.24 -18.78 -4.26
N SER A 66 -15.38 -19.72 -4.62
CA SER A 66 -15.53 -21.10 -4.18
C SER A 66 -15.33 -21.22 -2.66
N PRO A 67 -15.87 -22.29 -2.02
CA PRO A 67 -15.66 -22.53 -0.59
C PRO A 67 -14.18 -22.64 -0.21
N ARG A 68 -13.33 -23.11 -1.12
CA ARG A 68 -11.89 -23.21 -0.90
C ARG A 68 -11.22 -21.85 -0.89
N GLU A 69 -11.52 -21.00 -1.88
CA GLU A 69 -11.00 -19.64 -1.95
C GLU A 69 -11.45 -18.82 -0.74
N THR A 70 -12.71 -18.99 -0.32
CA THR A 70 -13.23 -18.35 0.90
C THR A 70 -12.47 -18.81 2.14
N ALA A 71 -12.17 -20.11 2.26
CA ALA A 71 -11.40 -20.63 3.39
C ALA A 71 -9.96 -20.09 3.41
N ASP A 72 -9.31 -20.01 2.26
CA ASP A 72 -7.96 -19.43 2.13
C ASP A 72 -7.99 -17.93 2.50
N LEU A 73 -9.01 -17.18 2.05
CA LEU A 73 -9.21 -15.77 2.41
C LEU A 73 -9.40 -15.57 3.91
N ILE A 74 -10.19 -16.44 4.57
CA ILE A 74 -10.39 -16.40 6.03
C ILE A 74 -9.05 -16.59 6.76
N VAL A 75 -8.22 -17.53 6.33
CA VAL A 75 -6.91 -17.78 6.94
C VAL A 75 -5.99 -16.58 6.81
N GLU A 76 -5.95 -15.94 5.63
CA GLU A 76 -5.11 -14.77 5.42
C GLU A 76 -5.62 -13.55 6.19
N ALA A 77 -6.93 -13.27 6.18
CA ALA A 77 -7.53 -12.21 6.98
C ALA A 77 -7.28 -12.40 8.49
N ALA A 78 -7.41 -13.64 8.98
CA ALA A 78 -7.09 -13.96 10.38
C ALA A 78 -5.62 -13.72 10.70
N ARG A 79 -4.70 -14.14 9.82
CA ARG A 79 -3.26 -13.93 10.01
C ARG A 79 -2.92 -12.44 10.06
N GLU A 80 -3.48 -11.64 9.17
CA GLU A 80 -3.27 -10.19 9.16
C GLU A 80 -3.75 -9.57 10.48
N GLU A 81 -4.95 -9.92 10.94
CA GLU A 81 -5.50 -9.40 12.20
C GLU A 81 -4.66 -9.80 13.41
N ILE A 82 -4.15 -11.04 13.46
CA ILE A 82 -3.21 -11.49 14.50
C ILE A 82 -1.98 -10.59 14.50
N LEU A 83 -1.32 -10.43 13.35
CA LEU A 83 -0.09 -9.65 13.24
C LEU A 83 -0.33 -8.17 13.58
N TYR A 84 -1.48 -7.62 13.17
CA TYR A 84 -1.85 -6.25 13.49
C TYR A 84 -2.02 -6.04 15.00
N ARG A 85 -2.76 -6.93 15.68
CA ARG A 85 -2.93 -6.87 17.15
C ARG A 85 -1.61 -7.02 17.89
N GLU A 86 -0.75 -7.94 17.46
CA GLU A 86 0.59 -8.10 18.02
C GLU A 86 1.47 -6.86 17.82
N ALA A 87 1.41 -6.24 16.63
CA ALA A 87 2.12 -4.99 16.37
C ALA A 87 1.68 -3.86 17.31
N LEU A 88 0.38 -3.74 17.58
CA LEU A 88 -0.17 -2.77 18.54
C LEU A 88 0.20 -3.12 19.99
N ALA A 89 0.18 -4.41 20.36
CA ALA A 89 0.56 -4.87 21.69
C ALA A 89 2.05 -4.57 21.99
N MET A 90 2.90 -4.67 20.96
CA MET A 90 4.30 -4.26 21.00
C MET A 90 4.50 -2.75 20.90
N GLY A 91 3.45 -1.97 20.63
CA GLY A 91 3.51 -0.52 20.50
C GLY A 91 4.27 -0.03 19.26
N LEU A 92 4.32 -0.82 18.18
CA LEU A 92 5.03 -0.48 16.94
C LEU A 92 4.38 0.70 16.19
N ASP A 93 3.17 1.09 16.57
CA ASP A 93 2.47 2.27 16.08
C ASP A 93 2.92 3.59 16.74
N ARG A 94 3.65 3.52 17.85
CA ARG A 94 4.05 4.67 18.67
C ARG A 94 5.40 5.21 18.27
N ASP A 95 5.55 6.53 18.35
CA ASP A 95 6.80 7.25 18.10
C ASP A 95 7.43 7.04 16.70
N ASP A 96 6.68 6.46 15.76
CA ASP A 96 7.09 6.30 14.37
C ASP A 96 6.59 7.48 13.51
N TYR A 97 7.54 8.20 12.91
CA TYR A 97 7.23 9.37 12.08
C TYR A 97 6.53 9.00 10.76
N ILE A 98 6.79 7.83 10.19
CA ILE A 98 6.15 7.35 8.95
C ILE A 98 4.66 7.11 9.22
N ILE A 99 4.32 6.42 10.32
CA ILE A 99 2.93 6.18 10.71
C ILE A 99 2.21 7.50 10.99
N ARG A 100 2.83 8.40 11.77
CA ARG A 100 2.29 9.76 12.01
C ARG A 100 2.03 10.51 10.71
N SER A 101 3.00 10.53 9.79
CA SER A 101 2.87 11.21 8.50
C SER A 101 1.74 10.63 7.67
N ARG A 102 1.59 9.30 7.63
CA ARG A 102 0.52 8.62 6.91
C ARG A 102 -0.86 8.96 7.47
N LEU A 103 -1.02 9.03 8.80
CA LEU A 103 -2.28 9.43 9.43
C LEU A 103 -2.66 10.87 9.08
N VAL A 104 -1.69 11.80 9.11
CA VAL A 104 -1.92 13.19 8.70
C VAL A 104 -2.30 13.30 7.23
N GLN A 105 -1.70 12.50 6.36
CA GLN A 105 -2.10 12.43 4.94
C GLN A 105 -3.54 11.90 4.79
N LYS A 106 -3.90 10.81 5.47
CA LYS A 106 -5.27 10.27 5.45
C LYS A 106 -6.29 11.31 5.93
N LEU A 107 -5.98 12.04 7.00
CA LEU A 107 -6.87 13.09 7.51
C LEU A 107 -7.02 14.26 6.52
N ARG A 108 -5.93 14.68 5.87
CA ARG A 108 -5.99 15.71 4.82
C ARG A 108 -6.86 15.26 3.66
N TYR A 109 -6.67 14.04 3.18
CA TYR A 109 -7.50 13.47 2.12
C TYR A 109 -8.99 13.44 2.50
N LEU A 110 -9.33 13.05 3.74
CA LEU A 110 -10.72 13.10 4.21
C LEU A 110 -11.26 14.52 4.31
N ALA A 111 -10.44 15.48 4.75
CA ALA A 111 -10.83 16.88 4.83
C ALA A 111 -11.04 17.51 3.43
N GLU A 112 -10.25 17.09 2.44
CA GLU A 112 -10.34 17.52 1.05
C GLU A 112 -11.48 16.80 0.30
N GLY A 113 -11.71 15.51 0.58
CA GLY A 113 -12.64 14.63 -0.13
C GLY A 113 -14.13 14.85 0.14
N PHE A 114 -14.49 15.70 1.11
CA PHE A 114 -15.87 16.16 1.32
C PHE A 114 -16.11 17.60 0.86
N ALA A 115 -15.12 18.26 0.24
CA ALA A 115 -15.39 19.43 -0.61
C ALA A 115 -15.98 18.97 -1.96
N SER A 116 -16.99 18.10 -1.91
CA SER A 116 -17.76 17.66 -3.07
C SER A 116 -18.99 18.56 -3.27
N ASP A 117 -18.80 19.87 -3.11
CA ASP A 117 -19.60 20.87 -3.83
C ASP A 117 -19.06 21.03 -5.26
N ALA A 118 -18.43 19.98 -5.82
CA ALA A 118 -18.35 19.80 -7.25
C ALA A 118 -19.72 19.33 -7.74
N ASP A 119 -20.71 20.22 -7.65
CA ASP A 119 -21.90 20.15 -8.47
C ASP A 119 -21.43 19.89 -9.91
N THR A 120 -21.74 18.69 -10.40
CA THR A 120 -21.62 18.22 -11.79
C THR A 120 -20.95 19.21 -12.74
N LEU A 121 -19.60 19.24 -12.75
CA LEU A 121 -18.83 19.92 -13.79
C LEU A 121 -19.33 19.41 -15.14
N ARG A 122 -19.91 20.31 -15.94
CA ARG A 122 -20.45 19.92 -17.24
C ARG A 122 -19.32 19.84 -18.25
N GLU A 123 -19.44 18.93 -19.21
CA GLU A 123 -18.43 18.76 -20.26
C GLU A 123 -18.11 20.08 -21.00
N ASP A 124 -19.12 20.93 -21.22
CA ASP A 124 -18.94 22.23 -21.88
C ASP A 124 -18.14 23.24 -21.05
N GLU A 125 -18.17 23.14 -19.71
CA GLU A 125 -17.36 23.97 -18.83
C GLU A 125 -15.90 23.51 -18.82
N VAL A 126 -15.67 22.20 -18.92
CA VAL A 126 -14.34 21.60 -19.04
C VAL A 126 -13.69 21.98 -20.38
N GLU A 127 -14.43 21.88 -21.48
CA GLU A 127 -13.95 22.25 -22.81
C GLU A 127 -13.64 23.75 -22.89
N ALA A 128 -14.52 24.61 -22.37
CA ALA A 128 -14.28 26.05 -22.31
C ALA A 128 -13.05 26.41 -21.46
N PHE A 129 -12.84 25.73 -20.33
CA PHE A 129 -11.66 25.92 -19.50
C PHE A 129 -10.39 25.45 -20.20
N TYR A 130 -10.41 24.29 -20.86
CA TYR A 130 -9.28 23.79 -21.63
C TYR A 130 -8.87 24.75 -22.75
N ASP A 131 -9.84 25.22 -23.54
CA ASP A 131 -9.57 26.15 -24.63
C ASP A 131 -9.03 27.50 -24.13
N ALA A 132 -9.50 27.98 -22.98
CA ALA A 132 -8.99 29.19 -22.35
C ALA A 132 -7.58 29.06 -21.75
N ASN A 133 -7.13 27.83 -21.46
CA ASN A 133 -5.87 27.55 -20.77
C ASN A 133 -4.92 26.68 -21.60
N ARG A 134 -5.11 26.60 -22.91
CA ARG A 134 -4.39 25.67 -23.79
C ARG A 134 -2.87 25.73 -23.63
N ASP A 135 -2.31 26.92 -23.47
CA ASP A 135 -0.87 27.16 -23.24
C ASP A 135 -0.33 26.45 -21.98
N SER A 136 -1.16 26.23 -20.96
CA SER A 136 -0.77 25.51 -19.73
C SER A 136 -0.72 23.99 -19.90
N TYR A 137 -1.27 23.48 -21.00
CA TYR A 137 -1.30 22.06 -21.36
C TYR A 137 -0.40 21.74 -22.55
N GLU A 138 0.32 22.74 -23.09
CA GLU A 138 1.37 22.48 -24.06
C GLU A 138 2.50 21.72 -23.38
N LEU A 139 2.81 20.53 -23.89
CA LEU A 139 3.99 19.80 -23.49
C LEU A 139 5.19 20.45 -24.17
N ASP A 140 6.21 20.78 -23.37
CA ASP A 140 7.50 21.19 -23.91
C ASP A 140 8.01 20.14 -24.91
N PRO A 141 8.60 20.56 -26.04
CA PRO A 141 9.20 19.64 -26.99
C PRO A 141 10.22 18.75 -26.28
N TYR A 142 9.97 17.44 -26.25
CA TYR A 142 10.89 16.45 -25.73
C TYR A 142 11.40 15.56 -26.85
N ILE A 143 12.61 15.04 -26.67
CA ILE A 143 13.24 14.10 -27.59
C ILE A 143 13.51 12.83 -26.80
N THR A 144 13.06 11.69 -27.34
CA THR A 144 13.43 10.37 -26.85
C THR A 144 14.62 9.85 -27.64
N LEU A 145 15.61 9.27 -26.95
CA LEU A 145 16.77 8.66 -27.58
C LEU A 145 16.96 7.22 -27.10
N THR A 146 17.39 6.36 -28.02
CA THR A 146 17.83 5.00 -27.72
C THR A 146 19.35 4.97 -27.81
N HIS A 147 20.03 4.58 -26.72
CA HIS A 147 21.49 4.54 -26.65
C HIS A 147 22.00 3.10 -26.77
N VAL A 148 22.85 2.85 -27.75
CA VAL A 148 23.60 1.59 -27.91
C VAL A 148 25.06 1.84 -27.58
N PHE A 149 25.54 1.23 -26.50
CA PHE A 149 26.86 1.52 -25.92
C PHE A 149 27.94 0.56 -26.43
N PHE A 150 29.16 1.08 -26.64
CA PHE A 150 30.35 0.28 -26.91
C PHE A 150 31.49 0.66 -25.96
N ASN A 151 31.87 -0.26 -25.08
CA ASN A 151 32.89 -0.06 -24.06
C ASN A 151 34.32 0.05 -24.65
N ALA A 152 34.86 1.27 -24.73
CA ALA A 152 36.22 1.53 -25.20
C ALA A 152 37.32 1.10 -24.21
N GLU A 153 37.04 1.02 -22.92
CA GLU A 153 38.02 0.55 -21.92
C GLU A 153 38.35 -0.94 -22.11
N ARG A 154 37.38 -1.73 -22.60
CA ARG A 154 37.57 -3.17 -22.84
C ARG A 154 38.42 -3.47 -24.08
N ARG A 155 38.31 -2.65 -25.13
CA ARG A 155 38.82 -2.98 -26.48
C ARG A 155 39.64 -1.88 -27.15
N GLY A 156 39.85 -0.76 -26.48
CA GLY A 156 40.47 0.43 -27.06
C GLY A 156 39.49 1.27 -27.89
N TRP A 157 39.84 2.56 -28.05
CA TRP A 157 39.00 3.55 -28.72
C TRP A 157 38.79 3.27 -30.22
N ASP A 158 39.83 2.84 -30.92
CA ASP A 158 39.76 2.61 -32.37
C ASP A 158 38.81 1.45 -32.71
N GLU A 159 38.91 0.34 -31.99
CA GLU A 159 38.04 -0.82 -32.18
C GLU A 159 36.59 -0.51 -31.78
N ALA A 160 36.38 0.15 -30.63
CA ALA A 160 35.05 0.55 -30.19
C ALA A 160 34.36 1.49 -31.19
N ARG A 161 35.10 2.44 -31.76
CA ARG A 161 34.58 3.36 -32.78
C ARG A 161 34.23 2.63 -34.08
N ALA A 162 35.07 1.68 -34.52
CA ALA A 162 34.80 0.89 -35.70
C ALA A 162 33.51 0.05 -35.55
N LEU A 163 33.36 -0.64 -34.41
CA LEU A 163 32.16 -1.42 -34.09
C LEU A 163 30.91 -0.54 -34.00
N ALA A 164 30.99 0.60 -33.32
CA ALA A 164 29.88 1.55 -33.22
C ALA A 164 29.48 2.10 -34.60
N GLY A 165 30.45 2.41 -35.46
CA GLY A 165 30.19 2.87 -36.83
C GLY A 165 29.50 1.82 -37.70
N ALA A 166 29.95 0.56 -37.64
CA ALA A 166 29.30 -0.54 -38.34
C ALA A 166 27.87 -0.78 -37.83
N LYS A 167 27.69 -0.74 -36.50
CA LYS A 167 26.36 -0.91 -35.89
C LYS A 167 25.42 0.26 -36.22
N LEU A 168 25.93 1.48 -36.29
CA LEU A 168 25.14 2.65 -36.67
C LEU A 168 24.55 2.51 -38.09
N GLN A 169 25.30 1.94 -39.04
CA GLN A 169 24.79 1.68 -40.38
C GLN A 169 23.64 0.67 -40.34
N GLU A 170 23.81 -0.45 -39.64
CA GLU A 170 22.76 -1.46 -39.42
C GLU A 170 21.50 -0.86 -38.79
N LEU A 171 21.64 -0.02 -37.76
CA LEU A 171 20.52 0.58 -37.03
C LEU A 171 19.81 1.69 -37.80
N ASN A 172 20.49 2.35 -38.75
CA ASN A 172 19.85 3.30 -39.65
C ASN A 172 19.00 2.60 -40.71
N ASP A 173 19.41 1.39 -41.14
CA ASP A 173 18.66 0.58 -42.11
C ASP A 173 17.51 -0.19 -41.45
N GLY A 174 17.64 -0.51 -40.15
CA GLY A 174 16.64 -1.18 -39.33
C GLY A 174 16.56 -0.58 -37.92
N PRO A 175 15.71 0.44 -37.70
CA PRO A 175 15.57 1.06 -36.39
C PRO A 175 15.11 0.06 -35.33
N VAL A 176 15.76 0.06 -34.17
CA VAL A 176 15.42 -0.81 -33.05
C VAL A 176 14.72 -0.05 -31.94
N PRO A 177 13.67 -0.61 -31.33
CA PRO A 177 13.02 0.00 -30.17
C PRO A 177 13.92 -0.08 -28.92
N PHE A 178 13.63 0.77 -27.94
CA PHE A 178 14.44 0.94 -26.73
C PHE A 178 14.67 -0.38 -25.97
N ASP A 179 13.64 -1.20 -25.83
CA ASP A 179 13.66 -2.49 -25.13
C ASP A 179 14.64 -3.51 -25.74
N GLN A 180 14.94 -3.39 -27.03
CA GLN A 180 15.84 -4.30 -27.74
C GLN A 180 17.27 -3.78 -27.83
N SER A 181 17.52 -2.52 -27.48
CA SER A 181 18.83 -1.85 -27.62
C SER A 181 19.99 -2.59 -26.96
N SER A 182 19.72 -3.26 -25.82
CA SER A 182 20.72 -4.02 -25.07
C SER A 182 21.34 -5.18 -25.84
N ALA A 183 20.67 -5.69 -26.88
CA ALA A 183 21.18 -6.76 -27.74
C ALA A 183 22.17 -6.26 -28.81
N HIS A 184 22.24 -4.95 -29.05
CA HIS A 184 23.00 -4.36 -30.15
C HIS A 184 24.34 -3.75 -29.73
N GLY A 185 24.67 -3.77 -28.42
CA GLY A 185 25.89 -3.20 -27.87
C GLY A 185 26.35 -3.90 -26.59
N ASP A 186 27.30 -3.29 -25.90
CA ASP A 186 27.71 -3.73 -24.57
C ASP A 186 26.76 -3.24 -23.49
N ARG A 187 26.83 -3.88 -22.32
CA ARG A 187 26.23 -3.34 -21.10
C ARG A 187 26.92 -2.03 -20.71
N SER A 188 26.14 -0.96 -20.65
CA SER A 188 26.57 0.33 -20.09
C SER A 188 26.97 0.14 -18.61
N PRO A 189 28.09 0.72 -18.16
CA PRO A 189 28.50 0.70 -16.76
C PRO A 189 27.58 1.55 -15.85
N HIS A 190 26.75 2.42 -16.45
CA HIS A 190 25.75 3.18 -15.73
C HIS A 190 24.38 2.54 -15.95
N PHE A 191 23.77 2.05 -14.86
CA PHE A 191 22.39 1.61 -14.82
C PHE A 191 21.49 2.78 -15.18
N VAL A 192 20.82 2.71 -16.33
CA VAL A 192 19.70 3.58 -16.64
C VAL A 192 18.48 2.82 -16.11
N ASN A 193 17.97 3.26 -14.95
CA ASN A 193 16.61 2.91 -14.52
C ASN A 193 15.61 3.63 -15.42
#